data_AF-A0A840U1F0-F1
#
_entry.id   AF-A0A840U1F0-F1
#
_cell.length_a   1.000
_cell.length_b   1.000
_cell.length_c   1.000
_cell.angle_alpha   90.00
_cell.angle_beta   90.00
_cell.angle_gamma   90.00
#
_symmetry.space_group_name_H-M   'P 1'
#
loop_
_entity.id
_entity.type
_entity.pdbx_description
1 polymer ?
#
loop_
_entity_poly.entity_id
_entity_poly.type
_entity_poly.pdbx_seq_one_letter_code
_entity_poly.pdbx_strand_id
1 'polypeptide(L)'
;MATNYVLIDFENVQPSNLEVLKQHPFKVVVFVGANQVKIPFDLAEAMQGLGDAARYIKITGTGKNALDFHIAYYIGELAAKDSGAYFHIISRDTGFDTLIKHLKSRGIKIQRERDLAEIPVVRMSTATSTDDMVSAIVKNLAGRGQSRPRKVKTLSNTINSLFTEKLSEQQLSSIVKDLEQRKYIKVNNGNVSYQLPH
;
A
#
# COMPACT_ATOMS: atom_id res chain seq x y z
N MET A 1 -15.39 2.42 13.30
CA MET A 1 -14.56 2.24 12.08
C MET A 1 -14.21 0.77 11.98
N ALA A 2 -14.15 0.19 10.78
CA ALA A 2 -13.76 -1.21 10.60
C ALA A 2 -12.27 -1.39 10.90
N THR A 3 -11.90 -2.39 11.71
CA THR A 3 -10.49 -2.73 11.98
C THR A 3 -9.87 -3.36 10.74
N ASN A 4 -8.70 -2.88 10.31
CA ASN A 4 -7.96 -3.51 9.22
C ASN A 4 -6.86 -4.41 9.79
N TYR A 5 -6.97 -5.71 9.54
CA TYR A 5 -5.98 -6.71 9.95
C TYR A 5 -5.08 -7.07 8.78
N VAL A 6 -3.77 -6.98 8.99
CA VAL A 6 -2.75 -7.34 8.01
C VAL A 6 -2.06 -8.62 8.49
N LEU A 7 -2.28 -9.71 7.78
CA LEU A 7 -1.71 -11.02 8.08
C LEU A 7 -0.59 -11.29 7.09
N ILE A 8 0.65 -11.31 7.59
CA ILE A 8 1.85 -11.44 6.76
C ILE A 8 2.34 -12.86 6.81
N ASP A 9 2.37 -13.50 5.64
CA ASP A 9 3.05 -14.77 5.41
C ASP A 9 4.54 -14.48 5.23
N PHE A 10 5.30 -14.58 6.32
CA PHE A 10 6.73 -14.24 6.31
C PHE A 10 7.60 -15.32 5.66
N GLU A 11 7.06 -16.53 5.45
CA GLU A 11 7.76 -17.59 4.72
C GLU A 11 7.78 -17.28 3.22
N ASN A 12 6.67 -16.73 2.70
CA ASN A 12 6.52 -16.43 1.29
C ASN A 12 6.97 -15.00 0.91
N VAL A 13 6.82 -14.03 1.82
CA VAL A 13 7.07 -12.61 1.52
C VAL A 13 7.92 -11.94 2.59
N GLN A 14 8.92 -11.20 2.12
CA GLN A 14 9.64 -10.21 2.93
C GLN A 14 9.17 -8.81 2.49
N PRO A 15 8.29 -8.15 3.26
CA PRO A 15 7.72 -6.87 2.86
C PRO A 15 8.82 -5.82 2.77
N SER A 16 8.90 -5.10 1.65
CA SER A 16 9.92 -4.05 1.44
C SER A 16 9.45 -2.68 1.96
N ASN A 17 8.15 -2.49 2.16
CA ASN A 17 7.53 -1.18 2.44
C ASN A 17 6.86 -1.14 3.82
N LEU A 18 7.63 -1.45 4.87
CA LEU A 18 7.11 -1.55 6.24
C LEU A 18 6.65 -0.21 6.83
N GLU A 19 7.15 0.92 6.32
CA GLU A 19 6.73 2.27 6.73
C GLU A 19 5.23 2.51 6.53
N VAL A 20 4.62 1.84 5.55
CA VAL A 20 3.17 1.87 5.31
C VAL A 20 2.37 1.44 6.54
N LEU A 21 2.90 0.51 7.34
CA LEU A 21 2.22 0.00 8.52
C LEU A 21 2.03 1.09 9.57
N LYS A 22 2.98 2.03 9.69
CA LYS A 22 2.94 3.14 10.65
C LYS A 22 1.95 4.24 10.26
N GLN A 23 1.65 4.36 8.97
CA GLN A 23 0.85 5.46 8.41
C GLN A 23 -0.66 5.22 8.53
N HIS A 24 -1.08 4.01 8.86
CA HIS A 24 -2.48 3.62 8.93
C HIS A 24 -2.75 2.81 10.20
N PRO A 25 -3.98 2.87 10.75
CA PRO A 25 -4.36 2.11 11.93
C PRO A 25 -4.59 0.63 11.57
N PHE A 26 -3.50 -0.09 11.30
CA PHE A 26 -3.51 -1.52 11.04
C PHE A 26 -3.24 -2.32 12.31
N LYS A 27 -3.89 -3.49 12.41
CA LYS A 27 -3.47 -4.55 13.32
C LYS A 27 -2.67 -5.59 12.54
N VAL A 28 -1.37 -5.70 12.83
CA VAL A 28 -0.44 -6.51 12.05
C VAL A 28 -0.11 -7.80 12.78
N VAL A 29 -0.23 -8.92 12.06
CA VAL A 29 0.12 -10.24 12.55
C VAL A 29 1.10 -10.88 11.58
N VAL A 30 2.34 -11.06 12.01
CA VAL A 30 3.38 -11.68 11.19
C VAL A 30 3.51 -13.15 11.56
N PHE A 31 3.22 -14.03 10.60
CA PHE A 31 3.33 -15.48 10.77
C PHE A 31 4.73 -15.93 10.38
N VAL A 32 5.41 -16.57 11.31
CA VAL A 32 6.82 -16.97 11.20
C VAL A 32 6.88 -18.50 11.18
N GLY A 33 7.47 -19.07 10.14
CA GLY A 33 7.65 -20.51 10.00
C GLY A 33 8.43 -21.13 11.16
N ALA A 34 8.16 -22.41 11.47
CA ALA A 34 8.79 -23.09 12.61
C ALA A 34 10.33 -23.10 12.54
N ASN A 35 10.87 -23.27 11.33
CA ASN A 35 12.31 -23.30 11.06
C ASN A 35 12.92 -21.89 10.92
N GLN A 36 12.10 -20.84 10.88
CA GLN A 36 12.60 -19.48 10.75
C GLN A 36 13.16 -19.03 12.10
N VAL A 37 14.47 -18.80 12.11
CA VAL A 37 15.25 -18.42 13.31
C VAL A 37 15.67 -16.95 13.32
N LYS A 38 15.54 -16.26 12.18
CA LYS A 38 15.96 -14.87 12.01
C LYS A 38 14.80 -14.01 11.54
N ILE A 39 14.70 -12.84 12.13
CA ILE A 39 13.82 -11.74 11.71
C ILE A 39 14.73 -10.57 11.31
N PRO A 40 14.58 -10.00 10.11
CA PRO A 40 15.33 -8.80 9.71
C PRO A 40 15.10 -7.66 10.70
N PHE A 41 16.16 -6.88 10.96
CA PHE A 41 16.09 -5.78 11.92
C PHE A 41 15.01 -4.77 11.54
N ASP A 42 14.92 -4.39 10.26
CA ASP A 42 13.92 -3.42 9.77
C ASP A 42 12.48 -3.87 10.05
N LEU A 43 12.20 -5.18 9.98
CA LEU A 43 10.90 -5.75 10.34
C LEU A 43 10.67 -5.69 11.86
N ALA A 44 11.68 -5.98 12.66
CA ALA A 44 11.60 -5.88 14.11
C ALA A 44 11.34 -4.43 14.57
N GLU A 45 12.08 -3.47 14.00
CA GLU A 45 11.92 -2.05 14.28
C GLU A 45 10.53 -1.54 13.87
N ALA A 46 10.05 -1.91 12.68
CA ALA A 46 8.71 -1.54 12.23
C ALA A 46 7.61 -2.11 13.14
N MET A 47 7.72 -3.38 13.54
CA MET A 47 6.76 -4.03 14.44
C MET A 47 6.80 -3.43 15.85
N GLN A 48 7.98 -3.08 16.37
CA GLN A 48 8.11 -2.37 17.64
C GLN A 48 7.46 -0.98 17.59
N GLY A 49 7.62 -0.25 16.49
CA GLY A 49 7.01 1.06 16.29
C GLY A 49 5.47 1.05 16.29
N LEU A 50 4.86 -0.11 16.01
CA LEU A 50 3.39 -0.30 16.04
C LEU A 50 2.86 -0.62 17.45
N GLY A 51 3.73 -0.94 18.41
CA GLY A 51 3.35 -1.30 19.77
C GLY A 51 2.33 -2.45 19.82
N ASP A 52 1.27 -2.28 20.60
CA ASP A 52 0.22 -3.30 20.81
C ASP A 52 -0.60 -3.62 19.55
N ALA A 53 -0.45 -2.84 18.48
CA ALA A 53 -1.09 -3.10 17.19
C ALA A 53 -0.37 -4.18 16.37
N ALA A 54 0.80 -4.66 16.79
CA ALA A 54 1.60 -5.61 16.04
C ALA A 54 2.08 -6.80 16.90
N ARG A 55 2.06 -8.00 16.31
CA ARG A 55 2.60 -9.20 16.97
C ARG A 55 3.16 -10.22 16.00
N TYR A 56 4.12 -11.01 16.49
CA TYR A 56 4.62 -12.20 15.82
C TYR A 56 3.88 -13.44 16.29
N ILE A 57 3.64 -14.36 15.36
CA ILE A 57 3.12 -15.69 15.64
C ILE A 57 4.08 -16.68 15.00
N LYS A 58 4.93 -17.30 15.83
CA LYS A 58 5.77 -18.40 15.38
C LYS A 58 4.97 -19.69 15.41
N ILE A 59 4.81 -20.33 14.26
CA ILE A 59 4.07 -21.59 14.17
C ILE A 59 4.92 -22.74 14.73
N THR A 60 4.24 -23.75 15.26
CA THR A 60 4.87 -24.99 15.72
C THR A 60 4.70 -26.10 14.70
N GLY A 61 5.77 -26.86 14.44
CA GLY A 61 5.75 -27.98 13.51
C GLY A 61 6.04 -27.59 12.06
N THR A 62 6.49 -28.57 11.29
CA THR A 62 6.79 -28.45 9.87
C THR A 62 5.80 -29.29 9.07
N GLY A 63 5.32 -28.76 7.96
CA GLY A 63 4.35 -29.45 7.13
C GLY A 63 4.05 -28.62 5.89
N LYS A 64 3.64 -29.28 4.81
CA LYS A 64 3.20 -28.59 3.60
C LYS A 64 2.03 -27.68 3.96
N ASN A 65 2.13 -26.39 3.64
CA ASN A 65 1.11 -25.38 3.91
C ASN A 65 0.79 -25.17 5.41
N ALA A 66 1.71 -25.54 6.31
CA ALA A 66 1.50 -25.41 7.75
C ALA A 66 1.20 -23.95 8.13
N LEU A 67 1.91 -22.99 7.55
CA LEU A 67 1.73 -21.58 7.82
C LEU A 67 0.36 -21.08 7.31
N ASP A 68 -0.07 -21.51 6.13
CA ASP A 68 -1.38 -21.17 5.54
C ASP A 68 -2.54 -21.60 6.43
N PHE A 69 -2.47 -22.79 7.02
CA PHE A 69 -3.49 -23.28 7.94
C PHE A 69 -3.57 -22.43 9.21
N HIS A 70 -2.42 -21.97 9.73
CA HIS A 70 -2.41 -21.06 10.87
C HIS A 70 -3.04 -19.71 10.48
N ILE A 71 -2.68 -19.13 9.33
CA ILE A 71 -3.31 -17.90 8.82
C ILE A 71 -4.82 -18.09 8.71
N ALA A 72 -5.29 -19.17 8.08
CA ALA A 72 -6.71 -19.47 7.92
C ALA A 72 -7.45 -19.57 9.28
N TYR A 73 -6.85 -20.25 10.26
CA TYR A 73 -7.39 -20.35 11.61
C TYR A 73 -7.53 -18.97 12.27
N TYR A 74 -6.47 -18.15 12.24
CA TYR A 74 -6.50 -16.82 12.87
C TYR A 74 -7.48 -15.87 12.19
N ILE A 75 -7.65 -15.95 10.87
CA ILE A 75 -8.68 -15.18 10.17
C ILE A 75 -10.07 -15.59 10.69
N GLY A 76 -10.34 -16.89 10.81
CA GLY A 76 -11.60 -17.38 11.37
C GLY A 76 -11.84 -16.89 12.81
N GLU A 77 -10.83 -17.00 13.66
CA GLU A 77 -10.89 -16.53 15.06
C GLU A 77 -11.15 -15.01 15.14
N LEU A 78 -10.42 -14.22 14.36
CA LEU A 78 -10.57 -12.77 14.34
C LEU A 78 -11.92 -12.33 13.75
N ALA A 79 -12.38 -13.00 12.68
CA ALA A 79 -13.68 -12.71 12.07
C ALA A 79 -14.84 -13.04 13.02
N ALA A 80 -14.69 -14.03 13.89
CA ALA A 80 -15.67 -14.33 14.93
C ALA A 80 -15.68 -13.28 16.06
N LYS A 81 -14.51 -12.70 16.40
CA LYS A 81 -14.38 -11.65 17.43
C LYS A 81 -14.78 -10.26 16.92
N ASP A 82 -14.48 -9.94 15.67
CA ASP A 82 -14.75 -8.65 15.02
C ASP A 82 -15.36 -8.91 13.63
N SER A 83 -16.68 -8.99 13.58
CA SER A 83 -17.44 -9.25 12.34
C SER A 83 -17.38 -8.07 11.34
N GLY A 84 -16.93 -6.89 11.78
CA GLY A 84 -16.80 -5.70 10.94
C GLY A 84 -15.42 -5.54 10.30
N ALA A 85 -14.46 -6.38 10.69
CA ALA A 85 -13.07 -6.31 10.27
C ALA A 85 -12.86 -6.49 8.76
N TYR A 86 -11.76 -5.91 8.27
CA TYR A 86 -11.22 -6.13 6.94
C TYR A 86 -9.89 -6.87 7.05
N PHE A 87 -9.72 -7.94 6.29
CA PHE A 87 -8.53 -8.79 6.33
C PHE A 87 -7.70 -8.65 5.05
N HIS A 88 -6.40 -8.46 5.21
CA HIS A 88 -5.40 -8.37 4.16
C HIS A 88 -4.39 -9.50 4.35
N ILE A 89 -4.34 -10.45 3.42
CA ILE A 89 -3.31 -11.49 3.42
C ILE A 89 -2.16 -11.02 2.55
N ILE A 90 -0.98 -10.86 3.12
CA ILE A 90 0.23 -10.52 2.37
C ILE A 90 0.96 -11.82 2.05
N SER A 91 0.71 -12.36 0.86
CA SER A 91 1.35 -13.58 0.35
C SER A 91 1.28 -13.65 -1.17
N ARG A 92 2.32 -14.18 -1.81
CA ARG A 92 2.32 -14.48 -3.26
C ARG A 92 1.68 -15.83 -3.55
N ASP A 93 1.43 -16.66 -2.53
CA ASP A 93 0.76 -17.95 -2.73
C ASP A 93 -0.71 -17.76 -3.17
N THR A 94 -1.06 -18.35 -4.31
CA THR A 94 -2.43 -18.38 -4.83
C THR A 94 -3.30 -19.43 -4.14
N GLY A 95 -2.72 -20.30 -3.30
CA GLY A 95 -3.44 -21.28 -2.49
C GLY A 95 -4.53 -20.66 -1.61
N PHE A 96 -4.33 -19.41 -1.16
CA PHE A 96 -5.31 -18.66 -0.39
C PHE A 96 -6.54 -18.23 -1.21
N ASP A 97 -6.49 -18.20 -2.54
CA ASP A 97 -7.58 -17.65 -3.38
C ASP A 97 -8.90 -18.42 -3.18
N THR A 98 -8.80 -19.73 -2.96
CA THR A 98 -9.98 -20.58 -2.66
C THR A 98 -10.59 -20.24 -1.30
N LEU A 99 -9.75 -20.03 -0.28
CA LEU A 99 -10.19 -19.61 1.06
C LEU A 99 -10.85 -18.23 1.00
N ILE A 100 -10.23 -17.28 0.30
CA ILE A 100 -10.73 -15.91 0.15
C ILE A 100 -12.11 -15.93 -0.51
N LYS A 101 -12.29 -16.70 -1.59
CA LYS A 101 -13.58 -16.84 -2.26
C LYS A 101 -14.66 -17.37 -1.31
N HIS A 102 -14.33 -18.38 -0.51
CA HIS A 102 -15.24 -18.94 0.49
C HIS A 102 -15.59 -17.93 1.59
N LEU A 103 -14.62 -17.22 2.15
CA LEU A 103 -14.86 -16.25 3.21
C LEU A 103 -15.68 -15.05 2.71
N LYS A 104 -15.42 -14.57 1.48
CA LYS A 104 -16.24 -13.52 0.84
C LYS A 104 -17.70 -13.93 0.67
N SER A 105 -17.99 -15.19 0.31
CA SER A 105 -19.38 -15.65 0.18
C SER A 105 -20.12 -15.70 1.53
N ARG A 106 -19.39 -15.71 2.65
CA ARG A 106 -19.94 -15.59 4.00
C ARG A 106 -19.99 -14.14 4.52
N GLY A 107 -19.73 -13.16 3.66
CA GLY A 107 -19.77 -11.73 4.01
C GLY A 107 -18.52 -11.21 4.72
N ILE A 108 -17.46 -12.02 4.84
CA ILE A 108 -16.19 -11.59 5.43
C ILE A 108 -15.44 -10.75 4.41
N LYS A 109 -15.00 -9.56 4.82
CA LYS A 109 -14.21 -8.66 3.98
C LYS A 109 -12.75 -9.09 4.03
N ILE A 110 -12.30 -9.70 2.95
CA ILE A 110 -10.94 -10.23 2.87
C ILE A 110 -10.38 -10.10 1.46
N GLN A 111 -9.08 -9.90 1.34
CA GLN A 111 -8.37 -10.01 0.08
C GLN A 111 -6.92 -10.43 0.31
N ARG A 112 -6.23 -10.73 -0.79
CA ARG A 112 -4.80 -11.04 -0.79
C ARG A 112 -4.07 -10.04 -1.66
N GLU A 113 -2.91 -9.67 -1.17
CA GLU A 113 -1.98 -8.75 -1.77
C GLU A 113 -0.59 -9.40 -1.81
N ARG A 114 0.23 -9.04 -2.79
CA ARG A 114 1.60 -9.58 -2.90
C ARG A 114 2.59 -8.78 -2.06
N ASP A 115 2.23 -7.56 -1.70
CA ASP A 115 3.02 -6.63 -0.90
C ASP A 115 2.10 -5.67 -0.13
N LEU A 116 2.60 -5.11 0.97
CA LEU A 116 1.90 -4.12 1.78
C LEU A 116 1.48 -2.87 0.99
N ALA A 117 2.28 -2.46 0.00
CA ALA A 117 1.98 -1.33 -0.87
C ALA A 117 0.76 -1.58 -1.77
N GLU A 118 0.33 -2.84 -1.94
CA GLU A 118 -0.81 -3.19 -2.78
C GLU A 118 -2.16 -3.11 -2.08
N ILE A 119 -2.16 -2.97 -0.75
CA ILE A 119 -3.38 -2.84 0.03
C ILE A 119 -4.17 -1.64 -0.50
N PRO A 120 -5.46 -1.74 -0.89
CA PRO A 120 -6.23 -0.65 -1.49
C PRO A 120 -6.30 0.64 -0.67
N VAL A 121 -6.39 0.56 0.66
CA VAL A 121 -6.34 1.78 1.50
C VAL A 121 -4.97 2.45 1.43
N VAL A 122 -3.93 1.63 1.28
CA VAL A 122 -2.56 2.06 1.02
C VAL A 122 -2.43 2.58 -0.41
N ARG A 123 -2.93 1.91 -1.44
CA ARG A 123 -2.92 2.41 -2.83
C ARG A 123 -3.68 3.72 -2.99
N MET A 124 -4.74 3.95 -2.23
CA MET A 124 -5.42 5.25 -2.24
C MET A 124 -4.61 6.33 -1.51
N SER A 125 -3.77 5.97 -0.52
CA SER A 125 -2.81 6.85 0.14
C SER A 125 -1.38 6.84 -0.45
N THR A 126 -1.06 5.94 -1.40
CA THR A 126 0.20 5.80 -2.14
C THR A 126 0.01 6.10 -3.64
N ALA A 127 -1.22 6.28 -4.11
CA ALA A 127 -1.51 7.34 -5.08
C ALA A 127 -1.08 8.73 -4.53
N THR A 128 -0.70 8.77 -3.25
CA THR A 128 0.02 9.83 -2.54
C THR A 128 1.46 9.43 -2.14
N SER A 129 2.08 8.38 -2.74
CA SER A 129 3.54 8.19 -2.72
C SER A 129 4.09 9.13 -3.76
N THR A 130 4.02 10.39 -3.35
CA THR A 130 4.14 11.55 -4.21
C THR A 130 5.47 11.53 -4.95
N ASP A 131 6.52 10.90 -4.42
CA ASP A 131 7.86 10.89 -5.02
C ASP A 131 7.95 10.14 -6.36
N ASP A 132 7.48 8.89 -6.44
CA ASP A 132 7.54 8.12 -7.69
C ASP A 132 6.56 8.66 -8.74
N MET A 133 5.37 9.07 -8.27
CA MET A 133 4.37 9.73 -9.10
C MET A 133 4.90 11.07 -9.65
N VAL A 134 5.51 11.89 -8.78
CA VAL A 134 6.12 13.17 -9.17
C VAL A 134 7.31 12.93 -10.08
N SER A 135 8.15 11.92 -9.83
CA SER A 135 9.28 11.58 -10.69
C SER A 135 8.81 11.22 -12.11
N ALA A 136 7.76 10.40 -12.23
CA ALA A 136 7.16 10.06 -13.52
C ALA A 136 6.53 11.29 -14.22
N ILE A 137 5.83 12.13 -13.47
CA ILE A 137 5.24 13.38 -13.99
C ILE A 137 6.34 14.35 -14.45
N VAL A 138 7.37 14.57 -13.63
CA VAL A 138 8.52 15.43 -13.91
C VAL A 138 9.26 14.94 -15.15
N LYS A 139 9.51 13.63 -15.28
CA LYS A 139 10.12 13.03 -16.48
C LYS A 139 9.28 13.29 -17.74
N ASN A 140 7.96 13.13 -17.65
CA ASN A 140 7.06 13.41 -18.78
C ASN A 140 7.06 14.89 -19.17
N LEU A 141 7.02 15.79 -18.19
CA LEU A 141 7.03 17.24 -18.40
C LEU A 141 8.37 17.72 -18.96
N ALA A 142 9.49 17.15 -18.48
CA ALA A 142 10.83 17.43 -18.99
C ALA A 142 10.94 17.07 -20.47
N GLY A 143 10.47 15.86 -20.84
CA GLY A 143 10.51 15.34 -22.22
C GLY A 143 9.65 16.09 -23.24
N ARG A 144 8.71 16.93 -22.81
CA ARG A 144 7.84 17.73 -23.71
C ARG A 144 8.50 18.99 -24.29
N GLY A 145 9.67 19.39 -23.79
CA GLY A 145 10.41 20.56 -24.30
C GLY A 145 9.56 21.85 -24.35
N GLN A 146 9.35 22.41 -25.55
CA GLN A 146 8.56 23.63 -25.75
C GLN A 146 7.04 23.43 -25.62
N SER A 147 6.56 22.18 -25.70
CA SER A 147 5.14 21.82 -25.62
C SER A 147 4.64 21.66 -24.18
N ARG A 148 5.37 22.21 -23.20
CA ARG A 148 4.99 22.15 -21.79
C ARG A 148 3.72 22.99 -21.53
N PRO A 149 2.74 22.48 -20.77
CA PRO A 149 1.53 23.23 -20.43
C PRO A 149 1.82 24.55 -19.73
N ARG A 150 1.36 25.68 -20.27
CA ARG A 150 1.59 27.01 -19.66
C ARG A 150 0.48 27.49 -18.73
N LYS A 151 -0.63 26.75 -18.66
CA LYS A 151 -1.79 27.05 -17.81
C LYS A 151 -2.09 25.89 -16.86
N VAL A 152 -2.53 26.18 -15.64
CA VAL A 152 -2.84 25.17 -14.61
C VAL A 152 -3.88 24.15 -15.10
N LYS A 153 -4.92 24.60 -15.81
CA LYS A 153 -5.96 23.71 -16.37
C LYS A 153 -5.38 22.72 -17.38
N THR A 154 -4.48 23.18 -18.24
CA THR A 154 -3.81 22.33 -19.24
C THR A 154 -2.82 21.39 -18.57
N LEU A 155 -2.12 21.84 -17.52
CA LEU A 155 -1.25 20.99 -16.71
C LEU A 155 -2.05 19.86 -16.05
N SER A 156 -3.19 20.18 -15.43
CA SER A 156 -4.06 19.21 -14.76
C SER A 156 -4.58 18.15 -15.74
N ASN A 157 -5.01 18.56 -16.93
CA ASN A 157 -5.42 17.63 -17.99
C ASN A 157 -4.26 16.75 -18.48
N THR A 158 -3.06 17.31 -18.57
CA THR A 158 -1.86 16.58 -18.97
C THR A 158 -1.50 15.53 -17.92
N ILE A 159 -1.53 15.89 -16.63
CA ILE A 159 -1.31 14.96 -15.52
C ILE A 159 -2.36 13.85 -15.55
N ASN A 160 -3.64 14.19 -15.68
CA ASN A 160 -4.73 13.21 -15.71
C ASN A 160 -4.58 12.20 -16.87
N SER A 161 -4.02 12.63 -18.01
CA SER A 161 -3.77 11.73 -19.16
C SER A 161 -2.64 10.71 -18.95
N LEU A 162 -1.79 10.90 -17.92
CA LEU A 162 -0.73 9.96 -17.57
C LEU A 162 -1.23 8.77 -16.76
N PHE A 163 -2.47 8.85 -16.23
CA PHE A 163 -3.07 7.80 -15.42
C PHE A 163 -4.06 6.99 -16.25
N THR A 164 -4.04 5.68 -16.05
CA THR A 164 -5.01 4.74 -16.63
C THR A 164 -6.41 4.95 -16.06
N GLU A 165 -6.49 5.32 -14.77
CA GLU A 165 -7.72 5.72 -14.10
C GLU A 165 -7.75 7.23 -13.91
N LYS A 166 -8.91 7.87 -14.17
CA LYS A 166 -9.02 9.33 -14.09
C LYS A 166 -8.99 9.80 -12.64
N LEU A 167 -8.11 10.76 -12.37
CA LEU A 167 -8.02 11.45 -11.10
C LEU A 167 -9.14 12.48 -10.94
N SER A 168 -9.64 12.60 -9.71
CA SER A 168 -10.59 13.66 -9.33
C SER A 168 -9.93 15.05 -9.33
N GLU A 169 -10.72 16.12 -9.41
CA GLU A 169 -10.21 17.49 -9.36
C GLU A 169 -9.43 17.79 -8.08
N GLN A 170 -9.89 17.26 -6.94
CA GLN A 170 -9.20 17.39 -5.66
C GLN A 170 -7.81 16.74 -5.70
N GLN A 171 -7.70 15.53 -6.25
CA GLN A 171 -6.40 14.85 -6.38
C GLN A 171 -5.45 15.60 -7.33
N LEU A 172 -5.96 16.09 -8.47
CA LEU A 172 -5.16 16.88 -9.41
C LEU A 172 -4.66 18.18 -8.76
N SER A 173 -5.50 18.85 -7.98
CA SER A 173 -5.12 20.09 -7.27
C SER A 173 -4.02 19.84 -6.23
N SER A 174 -4.07 18.73 -5.52
CA SER A 174 -3.04 18.32 -4.55
C SER A 174 -1.70 18.03 -5.23
N ILE A 175 -1.71 17.35 -6.38
CA ILE A 175 -0.49 17.07 -7.15
C ILE A 175 0.16 18.36 -7.66
N VAL A 176 -0.63 19.31 -8.19
CA VAL A 176 -0.10 20.60 -8.66
C VAL A 176 0.53 21.39 -7.51
N LYS A 177 -0.12 21.40 -6.34
CA LYS A 177 0.40 22.06 -5.14
C LYS A 177 1.71 21.44 -4.65
N ASP A 178 1.81 20.12 -4.70
CA ASP A 178 3.03 19.42 -4.32
C ASP A 178 4.20 19.70 -5.29
N LEU A 179 3.95 19.73 -6.61
CA LEU A 179 4.96 20.15 -7.59
C LEU A 179 5.48 21.57 -7.35
N GLU A 180 4.62 22.48 -6.88
CA GLU A 180 4.98 23.84 -6.51
C GLU A 180 5.78 23.89 -5.20
N GLN A 181 5.38 23.13 -4.17
CA GLN A 181 6.11 23.02 -2.91
C GLN A 181 7.53 22.47 -3.10
N ARG A 182 7.70 21.51 -4.01
CA ARG A 182 9.00 20.94 -4.41
C ARG A 182 9.82 21.84 -5.33
N LYS A 183 9.29 23.02 -5.68
CA LYS A 183 9.92 24.02 -6.58
C LYS A 183 10.18 23.51 -8.00
N TYR A 184 9.45 22.49 -8.45
CA TYR A 184 9.52 22.01 -9.84
C TYR A 184 8.73 22.88 -10.80
N ILE A 185 7.70 23.55 -10.29
CA ILE A 185 6.91 24.54 -11.01
C ILE A 185 6.67 25.77 -10.12
N LYS A 186 6.28 26.87 -10.75
CA LYS A 186 5.79 28.08 -10.08
C LYS A 186 4.51 28.52 -10.75
N VAL A 187 3.46 28.75 -9.97
CA VAL A 187 2.15 29.18 -10.46
C VAL A 187 1.99 30.69 -10.19
N ASN A 188 1.59 31.45 -11.21
CA ASN A 188 1.31 32.88 -11.07
C ASN A 188 0.07 33.25 -11.90
N ASN A 189 -1.00 33.71 -11.23
CA ASN A 189 -2.29 34.07 -11.86
C ASN A 189 -2.80 33.02 -12.87
N GLY A 190 -2.68 31.73 -12.53
CA GLY A 190 -3.12 30.60 -13.36
C GLY A 190 -2.16 30.19 -14.49
N ASN A 191 -1.04 30.90 -14.65
CA ASN A 191 0.06 30.51 -15.53
C ASN A 191 1.09 29.67 -14.78
N VAL A 192 1.74 28.74 -15.48
CA VAL A 192 2.73 27.81 -14.94
C VAL A 192 4.09 28.02 -15.61
N SER A 193 5.12 28.21 -14.80
CA SER A 193 6.53 28.17 -15.23
C SER A 193 7.26 26.97 -14.59
N TYR A 194 8.27 26.43 -15.27
CA TYR A 194 8.92 25.17 -14.89
C TYR A 194 10.37 25.39 -14.42
N GLN A 195 10.75 24.69 -13.36
CA GLN A 195 12.08 24.63 -12.75
C GLN A 195 12.44 23.16 -12.49
N LEU A 196 12.32 22.33 -13.52
CA LEU A 196 12.54 20.88 -13.42
C LEU A 196 14.05 20.59 -13.29
N PRO A 197 14.47 19.62 -12.46
CA PRO A 197 15.85 19.16 -12.39
C PRO A 197 16.28 18.56 -13.73
N HIS A 198 17.55 18.74 -14.08
CA HIS A 198 18.16 18.17 -15.29
C HIS A 198 18.33 16.66 -15.20
#